data_AF-A0A1G3CHB5-F1
#
_entry.id   AF-A0A1G3CHB5-F1
#
_cell.length_a   1.000
_cell.length_b   1.000
_cell.length_c   1.000
_cell.angle_alpha   90.00
_cell.angle_beta   90.00
_cell.angle_gamma   90.00
#
_symmetry.space_group_name_H-M   'P 1'
#
loop_
_entity.id
_entity.type
_entity.pdbx_description
1 polymer ?
#
loop_
_entity_poly.entity_id
_entity_poly.type
_entity_poly.pdbx_seq_one_letter_code
_entity_poly.pdbx_strand_id
1 'polypeptide(L)' 'MFSEAIPASVATLLNDIYTWSLPTDTYVAGGTAVAIYLNHRVSVDIDLFIDKEFYYILIMP' A
#
# COMPACT_ATOMS: atom_id res chain seq x y z
N MET A 1 0.57 17.41 2.28
CA MET A 1 1.52 17.71 1.19
C MET A 1 2.15 16.39 0.71
N PHE A 2 1.31 15.46 0.23
CA PHE A 2 1.72 14.17 -0.35
C PHE A 2 1.49 14.12 -1.87
N SER A 3 0.90 15.19 -2.43
CA SER A 3 0.32 15.19 -3.78
C SER A 3 1.32 15.22 -4.92
N GLU A 4 2.62 15.44 -4.63
CA GLU A 4 3.67 15.43 -5.66
C GLU A 4 4.30 14.04 -5.79
N ALA A 5 4.38 13.27 -4.71
CA ALA A 5 4.99 11.93 -4.71
C ALA A 5 4.08 10.84 -5.29
N ILE A 6 2.76 11.07 -5.32
CA ILE A 6 1.79 10.13 -5.89
C ILE A 6 0.75 10.88 -6.74
N PRO A 7 0.32 10.31 -7.88
CA PRO A 7 -0.79 10.86 -8.65
C PRO A 7 -2.09 10.87 -7.85
N ALA A 8 -3.04 11.72 -8.26
CA ALA A 8 -4.36 11.80 -7.66
C ALA A 8 -5.10 10.45 -7.65
N SER A 9 -4.95 9.62 -8.70
CA SER A 9 -5.55 8.29 -8.76
C SER A 9 -5.03 7.35 -7.67
N VAL A 10 -3.72 7.40 -7.38
CA VAL A 10 -3.09 6.61 -6.32
C VAL A 10 -3.54 7.12 -4.95
N ALA A 11 -3.66 8.43 -4.78
CA ALA A 11 -4.20 9.01 -3.54
C ALA A 11 -5.66 8.59 -3.30
N THR A 12 -6.50 8.58 -4.34
CA THR A 12 -7.86 8.06 -4.26
C THR A 12 -7.86 6.58 -3.89
N LEU A 13 -7.03 5.77 -4.54
CA LEU A 13 -6.93 4.34 -4.23
C LEU A 13 -6.46 4.10 -2.79
N LEU A 14 -5.52 4.88 -2.25
CA LEU A 14 -5.10 4.78 -0.84
C LEU A 14 -6.26 5.10 0.13
N ASN A 15 -7.09 6.10 -0.19
CA ASN A 15 -8.29 6.38 0.60
C ASN A 15 -9.29 5.23 0.53
N ASP A 16 -9.48 4.62 -0.64
CA ASP A 16 -10.36 3.46 -0.81
C ASP A 16 -9.84 2.25 -0.02
N ILE A 17 -8.54 1.96 -0.12
CA ILE A 17 -7.86 0.87 0.62
C ILE A 17 -8.03 1.05 2.14
N TYR A 18 -8.00 2.28 2.64
CA TYR A 18 -8.21 2.56 4.06
C TYR A 18 -9.60 2.12 4.57
N THR A 19 -10.57 1.95 3.68
CA THR A 19 -11.90 1.44 4.02
C THR A 19 -12.01 -0.09 3.92
N TRP A 20 -11.00 -0.76 3.38
CA TRP A 20 -11.02 -2.21 3.22
C TRP A 20 -10.82 -2.92 4.57
N SER A 21 -11.41 -4.11 4.70
CA SER A 21 -11.15 -5.00 5.85
C SER A 21 -9.82 -5.71 5.68
N LEU A 22 -8.72 -4.94 5.79
CA LEU A 22 -7.37 -5.48 5.78
C LEU A 22 -7.02 -6.09 7.16
N PRO A 23 -6.10 -7.06 7.20
CA PRO A 23 -5.49 -7.49 8.45
C PRO A 23 -4.95 -6.30 9.25
N THR A 24 -5.13 -6.33 10.57
CA THR A 24 -4.53 -5.35 11.50
C THR A 24 -3.03 -5.27 11.28
N ASP A 25 -2.45 -4.07 11.35
CA ASP A 25 -1.03 -3.80 11.12
C ASP A 25 -0.56 -3.96 9.66
N THR A 26 -1.49 -3.90 8.69
CA THR A 26 -1.12 -3.73 7.27
C THR A 26 -0.51 -2.34 7.03
N TYR A 27 0.61 -2.26 6.32
CA TYR A 27 1.31 -1.01 6.01
C TYR A 27 1.77 -0.93 4.55
N VAL A 28 1.93 0.30 4.04
CA VAL A 28 2.54 0.56 2.73
C VAL A 28 4.05 0.39 2.85
N ALA A 29 4.64 -0.37 1.94
CA ALA A 29 6.09 -0.60 1.92
C ALA A 29 6.69 -0.29 0.54
N GLY A 30 7.94 -0.71 0.35
CA GLY A 30 8.60 -0.65 -0.95
C GLY A 30 8.88 0.76 -1.45
N GLY A 31 8.94 0.89 -2.78
CA GLY A 31 9.29 2.14 -3.46
C GLY A 31 8.30 3.26 -3.19
N THR A 32 7.01 2.93 -3.05
CA THR A 32 5.94 3.90 -2.79
C THR A 32 6.05 4.50 -1.39
N ALA A 33 6.35 3.69 -0.38
CA ALA A 33 6.57 4.20 0.98
C ALA A 33 7.74 5.19 1.04
N VAL A 34 8.86 4.87 0.38
CA VAL A 34 10.04 5.75 0.30
C VAL A 34 9.73 7.02 -0.49
N ALA A 35 9.01 6.92 -1.61
CA ALA A 35 8.61 8.05 -2.43
C ALA A 35 7.75 9.04 -1.64
N ILE A 36 6.75 8.56 -0.89
CA ILE A 36 5.90 9.36 -0.03
C ILE A 36 6.71 9.99 1.12
N TYR A 37 7.58 9.21 1.77
CA TYR A 37 8.36 9.67 2.92
C TYR A 37 9.35 10.79 2.58
N LEU A 38 10.09 10.64 1.47
CA LEU A 38 11.11 11.63 1.07
C LEU A 38 10.58 12.68 0.07
N ASN A 39 9.34 12.54 -0.42
CA ASN A 39 8.77 13.35 -1.50
C ASN A 39 9.72 13.49 -2.71
N HIS A 40 10.42 12.40 -3.08
CA HIS A 40 11.60 12.49 -3.95
C HIS A 40 11.34 12.12 -5.42
N ARG A 41 10.22 11.44 -5.70
CA ARG A 41 9.78 11.04 -7.04
C ARG A 41 8.30 10.69 -7.04
N VAL A 42 7.72 10.61 -8.23
CA VAL A 42 6.38 10.05 -8.43
C VAL A 42 6.43 8.52 -8.37
N SER A 43 5.59 7.89 -7.55
CA SER A 43 5.31 6.44 -7.56
C SER A 43 3.87 6.19 -8.00
N VAL A 44 3.65 5.12 -8.75
CA VAL A 44 2.33 4.77 -9.33
C VAL A 44 1.82 3.39 -8.88
N ASP A 45 2.68 2.65 -8.18
CA ASP A 45 2.47 1.35 -7.58
C ASP A 45 2.09 1.49 -6.09
N ILE A 46 1.48 0.45 -5.52
CA ILE A 46 1.23 0.32 -4.08
C ILE A 46 1.57 -1.10 -3.68
N ASP A 47 2.52 -1.24 -2.77
CA ASP A 47 2.82 -2.51 -2.11
C ASP A 47 2.30 -2.48 -0.67
N LEU A 48 1.49 -3.47 -0.29
CA LEU A 48 0.98 -3.64 1.07
C LEU A 48 1.63 -4.87 1.71
N PHE A 49 2.08 -4.70 2.94
CA PHE A 49 2.72 -5.74 3.73
C PHE A 49 2.10 -5.83 5.13
N ILE A 50 2.27 -6.97 5.76
CA ILE A 50 1.96 -7.21 7.18
C ILE A 50 3.04 -8.11 7.75
N ASP A 51 3.44 -7.87 8.99
CA ASP A 51 4.39 -8.73 9.72
C ASP A 51 3.67 -9.94 10.34
N LYS A 52 2.92 -10.64 9.49
CA LYS A 52 2.17 -11.85 9.86
C LYS A 52 2.27 -12.86 8.74
N GLU A 53 2.61 -14.10 9.10
CA GLU A 53 2.62 -15.19 8.14
C GLU A 53 1.20 -15.52 7.68
N PHE A 54 1.03 -15.65 6.37
CA PHE A 54 -0.19 -16.19 5.77
C PHE A 54 -0.03 -17.70 5.63
N TYR A 55 -0.68 -18.47 6.50
CA TYR A 55 -0.82 -19.90 6.31
C TYR A 55 -1.98 -20.16 5.35
N TYR A 56 -1.71 -20.19 4.05
CA TYR A 56 -2.66 -20.74 3.09
C TYR A 56 -2.57 -22.28 3.11
N ILE A 57 -3.61 -22.95 3.59
CA ILE A 57 -3.89 -24.31 3.09
C ILE A 57 -4.46 -24.10 1.69
N LEU A 58 -3.68 -24.46 0.67
CA LEU A 58 -4.21 -24.69 -0.68
C LEU A 58 -5.20 -25.87 -0.59
N ILE A 59 -6.45 -25.58 -0.25
CA ILE A 59 -7.54 -26.50 -0.55
C ILE A 59 -7.79 -26.34 -2.05
N MET A 60 -7.06 -27.11 -2.85
CA MET A 60 -7.42 -27.29 -4.25
C MET A 60 -8.78 -28.00 -4.29
N PRO A 61 -9.77 -27.50 -5.07
CA PRO A 61 -10.94 -28.30 -5.42
C PRO A 61 -10.55 -29.51 -6.28
#